data_AF-A0A443I3X7-F1
#
_entry.id   AF-A0A443I3X7-F1
#
_cell.length_a   1.000
_cell.length_b   1.000
_cell.length_c   1.000
_cell.angle_alpha   90.00
_cell.angle_beta   90.00
_cell.angle_gamma   90.00
#
_symmetry.space_group_name_H-M   'P 1'
#
loop_
_entity.id
_entity.type
_entity.pdbx_description
1 polymer ?
#
loop_
_entity_poly.entity_id
_entity_poly.type
_entity_poly.pdbx_seq_one_letter_code
_entity_poly.pdbx_strand_id
1 'polypeptide(L)'
;MYGQVCCFVDPNIRYGIFKVSDTEYYVCTKRAAWNIAFQGTFFEDFPRAQSELQPVVDLPGSAFVGTLMNALLSVHTEGIRILPMDSVSATKDTGVVTCVPSDNPDDYTMIQELIKKPEYYSIEKEWAEFKIIPVIETPTYRNLTAKKLI
;
A
#
# COMPACT_ATOMS: atom_id res chain seq x y z
N MET A 1 0.77 -2.69 12.13
CA MET A 1 1.97 -2.14 11.47
C MET A 1 3.23 -2.99 11.71
N TYR A 2 3.51 -3.46 12.93
CA TYR A 2 4.71 -4.31 13.20
C TYR A 2 4.82 -5.56 12.31
N GLY A 3 3.69 -6.19 11.96
CA GLY A 3 3.64 -7.34 11.04
C GLY A 3 3.37 -6.99 9.58
N GLN A 4 3.69 -5.76 9.14
CA GLN A 4 3.47 -5.38 7.74
C GLN A 4 4.49 -6.04 6.83
N VAL A 5 4.02 -6.77 5.81
CA VAL A 5 4.88 -7.56 4.90
C VAL A 5 4.97 -7.00 3.49
N CYS A 6 4.00 -6.18 3.07
CA CYS A 6 4.00 -5.48 1.79
C CYS A 6 3.09 -4.23 1.85
N CYS A 7 2.97 -3.55 0.73
CA CYS A 7 1.94 -2.55 0.49
C CYS A 7 1.25 -2.86 -0.84
N PHE A 8 -0.07 -2.69 -0.91
CA PHE A 8 -0.86 -2.98 -2.09
C PHE A 8 -1.24 -1.74 -2.89
N VAL A 9 -1.18 -1.89 -4.21
CA VAL A 9 -1.74 -0.96 -5.20
C VAL A 9 -2.52 -1.76 -6.24
N ASP A 10 -3.54 -1.16 -6.84
CA ASP A 10 -4.19 -1.76 -8.02
C ASP A 10 -3.35 -1.43 -9.26
N PRO A 11 -2.91 -2.43 -10.05
CA PRO A 11 -2.13 -2.21 -11.27
C PRO A 11 -2.75 -1.26 -12.30
N ASN A 12 -4.08 -1.14 -12.30
CA ASN A 12 -4.88 -0.41 -13.28
C ASN A 12 -5.30 0.99 -12.80
N ILE A 13 -5.15 1.30 -11.51
CA ILE A 13 -5.41 2.64 -10.96
C ILE A 13 -4.25 3.57 -11.33
N ARG A 14 -4.56 4.84 -11.60
CA ARG A 14 -3.56 5.90 -11.79
C ARG A 14 -3.20 6.56 -10.45
N TYR A 15 -1.90 6.64 -10.18
CA TYR A 15 -1.32 7.27 -9.01
C TYR A 15 -0.44 8.45 -9.42
N GLY A 16 -0.54 9.53 -8.65
CA GLY A 16 0.30 10.69 -8.82
C GLY A 16 1.44 10.71 -7.81
N ILE A 17 2.58 11.23 -8.23
CA ILE A 17 3.69 11.63 -7.36
C ILE A 17 3.57 13.14 -7.13
N PHE A 18 3.25 13.54 -5.89
CA PHE A 18 3.01 14.94 -5.52
C PHE A 18 4.16 15.46 -4.67
N LYS A 19 4.75 16.59 -5.05
CA LYS A 19 5.82 17.24 -4.28
C LYS A 19 5.25 17.83 -2.99
N VAL A 20 5.81 17.47 -1.84
CA VAL A 20 5.46 18.02 -0.52
C VAL A 20 6.51 19.02 -0.06
N SER A 21 7.78 18.68 -0.25
CA SER A 21 8.92 19.57 0.01
C SER A 21 10.01 19.35 -1.05
N ASP A 22 11.16 19.99 -0.92
CA ASP A 22 12.27 19.77 -1.85
C ASP A 22 12.82 18.34 -1.82
N THR A 23 12.62 17.61 -0.72
CA THR A 23 13.14 16.26 -0.53
C THR A 23 12.05 15.20 -0.34
N GLU A 24 10.78 15.59 -0.29
CA GLU A 24 9.68 14.69 0.05
C GLU A 24 8.57 14.73 -1.00
N TYR A 25 8.13 13.52 -1.39
CA TYR A 25 7.07 13.31 -2.37
C TYR A 25 6.11 12.26 -1.86
N TYR A 26 4.82 12.48 -2.08
CA TYR A 26 3.76 11.52 -1.76
C TYR A 26 3.29 10.78 -3.01
N VAL A 27 3.04 9.48 -2.86
CA VAL A 27 2.42 8.64 -3.87
C VAL A 27 1.00 8.30 -3.42
N CYS A 28 0.01 8.80 -4.12
CA CYS A 28 -1.39 8.51 -3.84
C CYS A 28 -2.28 8.81 -5.06
N THR A 29 -3.57 8.48 -4.98
CA THR A 29 -4.53 8.90 -6.01
C THR A 29 -4.71 10.41 -6.02
N LYS A 30 -5.05 10.98 -7.18
CA LYS A 30 -5.33 12.43 -7.31
C LYS A 30 -6.44 12.90 -6.36
N ARG A 31 -7.46 12.07 -6.13
CA ARG A 31 -8.52 12.33 -5.14
C ARG A 31 -7.95 12.46 -3.74
N ALA A 32 -7.05 11.56 -3.35
CA ALA A 32 -6.42 11.59 -2.04
C ALA A 32 -5.55 12.84 -1.86
N ALA A 33 -4.69 13.15 -2.84
CA ALA A 33 -3.87 14.35 -2.81
C ALA A 33 -4.73 15.62 -2.68
N TRP A 34 -5.85 15.69 -3.40
CA TRP A 34 -6.80 16.80 -3.27
C TRP A 34 -7.35 16.94 -1.85
N ASN A 35 -7.73 15.84 -1.20
CA ASN A 35 -8.19 15.87 0.19
C ASN A 35 -7.08 16.25 1.18
N ILE A 36 -5.84 15.82 0.93
CA ILE A 36 -4.66 16.15 1.75
C ILE A 36 -4.31 17.65 1.61
N ALA A 37 -4.58 18.27 0.46
CA ALA A 37 -4.32 19.69 0.26
C ALA A 37 -5.07 20.60 1.25
N PHE A 38 -6.29 20.22 1.65
CA PHE A 38 -7.06 20.94 2.67
C PHE A 38 -6.60 20.69 4.11
N GLN A 39 -5.50 19.97 4.29
CA GLN A 39 -4.84 19.75 5.58
C GLN A 39 -3.52 20.55 5.68
N GLY A 40 -3.25 21.46 4.74
CA GLY A 40 -2.07 22.34 4.76
C GLY A 40 -0.76 21.66 4.35
N THR A 41 -0.84 20.54 3.62
CA THR A 41 0.36 19.76 3.23
C THR A 41 1.07 20.29 1.99
N PHE A 42 0.32 20.68 0.95
CA PHE A 42 0.89 21.03 -0.35
C PHE A 42 1.00 22.54 -0.59
N PHE A 43 0.28 23.34 0.19
CA PHE A 43 0.15 24.78 -0.01
C PHE A 43 0.12 25.48 1.34
N GLU A 44 0.65 26.71 1.40
CA GLU A 44 0.50 27.59 2.56
C GLU A 44 -0.96 28.06 2.72
N ASP A 45 -1.60 28.42 1.61
CA ASP A 45 -3.03 28.76 1.52
C ASP A 45 -3.83 27.65 0.83
N PHE A 46 -5.11 27.48 1.17
CA PHE A 46 -5.93 26.43 0.56
C PHE A 46 -6.11 26.60 -0.96
N PRO A 47 -6.02 25.51 -1.74
CA PRO A 47 -6.19 25.56 -3.19
C PRO A 47 -7.64 25.90 -3.55
N ARG A 48 -7.84 26.59 -4.67
CA ARG A 48 -9.17 26.99 -5.17
C ARG A 48 -9.68 26.06 -6.27
N ALA A 49 -8.78 25.41 -7.00
CA ALA A 49 -9.08 24.51 -8.09
C ALA A 49 -8.11 23.32 -8.15
N GLN A 50 -8.60 22.17 -8.61
CA GLN A 50 -7.77 20.97 -8.78
C GLN A 50 -6.64 21.14 -9.80
N SER A 51 -6.73 22.14 -10.68
CA SER A 51 -5.65 22.50 -11.61
C SER A 51 -4.38 22.94 -10.87
N GLU A 52 -4.52 23.50 -9.67
CA GLU A 52 -3.39 23.98 -8.85
C GLU A 52 -2.57 22.85 -8.23
N LEU A 53 -3.16 21.65 -8.10
CA LEU A 53 -2.48 20.45 -7.61
C LEU A 53 -2.29 19.43 -8.74
N GLN A 54 -1.27 19.63 -9.57
CA GLN A 54 -0.84 18.61 -10.53
C GLN A 54 0.26 17.72 -9.93
N PRO A 55 0.19 16.40 -10.18
CA PRO A 55 1.32 15.54 -9.85
C PRO A 55 2.52 15.90 -10.73
N VAL A 56 3.73 15.70 -10.21
CA VAL A 56 4.97 15.80 -10.98
C VAL A 56 5.01 14.71 -12.06
N VAL A 57 4.50 13.53 -11.69
CA VAL A 57 4.39 12.36 -12.56
C VAL A 57 3.10 11.63 -12.24
N ASP A 58 2.37 11.19 -13.27
CA ASP A 58 1.17 10.37 -13.15
C ASP A 58 1.42 9.03 -13.86
N LEU A 59 1.31 7.91 -13.13
CA LEU A 59 1.65 6.56 -13.58
C LEU A 59 0.58 5.54 -13.18
N PRO A 60 0.41 4.44 -13.94
CA PRO A 60 -0.41 3.32 -13.50
C PRO A 60 0.23 2.62 -12.28
N GLY A 61 -0.59 1.98 -11.45
CA GLY A 61 -0.13 1.25 -10.26
C GLY A 61 0.89 0.16 -10.58
N SER A 62 0.77 -0.46 -11.76
CA SER A 62 1.73 -1.44 -12.28
C SER A 62 3.16 -0.92 -12.34
N ALA A 63 3.37 0.39 -12.51
CA ALA A 63 4.71 0.99 -12.52
C ALA A 63 5.38 0.99 -11.14
N PHE A 64 4.62 0.84 -10.06
CA PHE A 64 5.13 0.84 -8.68
C PHE A 64 5.36 -0.57 -8.14
N VAL A 65 4.74 -1.59 -8.74
CA VAL A 65 4.88 -2.99 -8.32
C VAL A 65 6.35 -3.42 -8.36
N GLY A 66 6.81 -4.10 -7.31
CA GLY A 66 8.20 -4.54 -7.14
C GLY A 66 9.12 -3.50 -6.50
N THR A 67 8.66 -2.28 -6.23
CA THR A 67 9.46 -1.27 -5.53
C THR A 67 9.80 -1.73 -4.11
N LEU A 68 11.09 -1.72 -3.76
CA LEU A 68 11.58 -1.93 -2.39
C LEU A 68 11.31 -0.67 -1.55
N MET A 69 10.69 -0.83 -0.39
CA MET A 69 10.42 0.25 0.53
C MET A 69 10.66 -0.18 1.98
N ASN A 70 10.99 0.80 2.83
CA ASN A 70 11.04 0.60 4.26
C ASN A 70 9.66 0.93 4.86
N ALA A 71 9.01 -0.03 5.52
CA ALA A 71 7.76 0.20 6.23
C ALA A 71 8.03 0.55 7.68
N LEU A 72 7.57 1.75 8.07
CA LEU A 72 7.72 2.25 9.43
C LEU A 72 7.11 1.25 10.44
N LEU A 73 7.91 0.88 11.45
CA LEU A 73 7.61 -0.09 12.52
C LEU A 73 7.61 -1.57 12.11
N SER A 74 7.70 -1.93 10.82
CA SER A 74 7.73 -3.34 10.44
C SER A 74 8.96 -4.03 11.03
N VAL A 75 8.79 -5.28 11.48
CA VAL A 75 9.93 -6.13 11.89
C VAL A 75 10.81 -6.53 10.72
N HIS A 76 10.32 -6.39 9.48
CA HIS A 76 11.05 -6.69 8.26
C HIS A 76 11.90 -5.48 7.85
N THR A 77 12.98 -5.23 8.60
CA THR A 77 13.84 -4.05 8.46
C THR A 77 14.68 -4.02 7.19
N GLU A 78 14.92 -5.16 6.55
CA GLU A 78 15.52 -5.26 5.21
C GLU A 78 14.60 -4.69 4.11
N GLY A 79 13.36 -4.38 4.48
CA GLY A 79 12.35 -3.75 3.65
C GLY A 79 11.38 -4.74 3.03
N ILE A 80 10.31 -4.16 2.50
CA ILE A 80 9.16 -4.86 1.93
C ILE A 80 8.91 -4.36 0.50
N ARG A 81 8.01 -5.02 -0.22
CA ARG A 81 7.69 -4.68 -1.62
C ARG A 81 6.32 -4.06 -1.77
N ILE A 82 6.15 -3.25 -2.81
CA ILE A 82 4.82 -2.90 -3.33
C ILE A 82 4.35 -4.07 -4.19
N LEU A 83 3.17 -4.62 -3.90
CA LEU A 83 2.57 -5.78 -4.56
C LEU A 83 1.19 -5.42 -5.15
N PRO A 84 0.72 -6.15 -6.17
CA PRO A 84 -0.56 -5.85 -6.81
C PRO A 84 -1.75 -6.41 -6.01
N MET A 85 -2.87 -5.69 -5.99
CA MET A 85 -4.17 -6.16 -5.49
C MET A 85 -5.32 -5.43 -6.20
N ASP A 86 -6.08 -6.15 -7.01
CA ASP A 86 -7.13 -5.58 -7.89
C ASP A 86 -8.39 -5.10 -7.15
N SER A 87 -8.52 -5.44 -5.85
CA SER A 87 -9.65 -4.98 -5.02
C SER A 87 -9.41 -3.62 -4.36
N VAL A 88 -8.23 -3.01 -4.56
CA VAL A 88 -7.93 -1.67 -4.06
C VAL A 88 -8.78 -0.64 -4.80
N SER A 89 -9.38 0.30 -4.05
CA SER A 89 -10.35 1.25 -4.61
C SER A 89 -9.77 2.65 -4.72
N ALA A 90 -9.79 3.24 -5.92
CA ALA A 90 -9.36 4.62 -6.16
C ALA A 90 -10.23 5.66 -5.43
N THR A 91 -11.43 5.28 -5.00
CA THR A 91 -12.40 6.18 -4.35
C THR A 91 -12.32 6.13 -2.83
N LYS A 92 -11.48 5.27 -2.26
CA LYS A 92 -11.28 5.14 -0.81
C LYS A 92 -9.86 5.56 -0.42
N ASP A 93 -9.79 6.44 0.57
CA ASP A 93 -8.53 6.91 1.17
C ASP A 93 -7.47 7.31 0.14
N THR A 94 -6.25 6.75 0.23
CA THR A 94 -5.09 7.05 -0.62
C THR A 94 -5.03 6.22 -1.90
N GLY A 95 -5.81 5.14 -1.98
CA GLY A 95 -5.64 4.08 -2.98
C GLY A 95 -4.40 3.20 -2.75
N VAL A 96 -3.74 3.31 -1.61
CA VAL A 96 -2.56 2.53 -1.24
C VAL A 96 -2.86 1.84 0.09
N VAL A 97 -2.76 0.51 0.16
CA VAL A 97 -3.23 -0.27 1.31
C VAL A 97 -2.06 -0.99 1.98
N THR A 98 -1.99 -0.98 3.30
CA THR A 98 -0.96 -1.70 4.06
C THR A 98 -1.35 -3.17 4.20
N CYS A 99 -0.39 -4.10 4.17
CA CYS A 99 -0.66 -5.52 4.24
C CYS A 99 -0.15 -6.12 5.56
N VAL A 100 -1.07 -6.55 6.44
CA VAL A 100 -0.78 -7.18 7.73
C VAL A 100 -1.51 -8.54 7.80
N PRO A 101 -0.98 -9.58 7.14
CA PRO A 101 -1.68 -10.85 6.91
C PRO A 101 -1.81 -11.71 8.18
N SER A 102 -1.27 -11.29 9.32
CA SER A 102 -1.54 -11.94 10.61
C SER A 102 -2.97 -11.71 11.10
N ASP A 103 -3.54 -10.55 10.78
CA ASP A 103 -4.76 -10.05 11.42
C ASP A 103 -5.84 -9.59 10.42
N ASN A 104 -5.50 -9.43 9.14
CA ASN A 104 -6.46 -9.17 8.06
C ASN A 104 -6.61 -10.39 7.10
N PRO A 105 -7.81 -11.00 6.99
CA PRO A 105 -8.08 -12.14 6.10
C PRO A 105 -7.85 -11.86 4.60
N ASP A 106 -8.18 -10.65 4.13
CA ASP A 106 -8.02 -10.29 2.72
C ASP A 106 -6.53 -10.20 2.36
N ASP A 107 -5.73 -9.60 3.24
CA ASP A 107 -4.27 -9.52 3.12
C ASP A 107 -3.65 -10.91 3.08
N TYR A 108 -4.06 -11.80 3.99
CA TYR A 108 -3.55 -13.17 4.01
C TYR A 108 -3.88 -13.90 2.71
N THR A 109 -5.14 -13.83 2.26
CA THR A 109 -5.59 -14.50 1.04
C THR A 109 -4.81 -14.02 -0.17
N MET A 110 -4.65 -12.70 -0.32
CA MET A 110 -3.90 -12.10 -1.42
C MET A 110 -2.43 -12.53 -1.39
N ILE A 111 -1.76 -12.51 -0.23
CA ILE A 111 -0.37 -13.00 -0.12
C ILE A 111 -0.27 -14.47 -0.52
N GLN A 112 -1.20 -15.33 -0.08
CA GLN A 112 -1.18 -16.74 -0.49
C GLN A 112 -1.39 -16.90 -2.00
N GLU A 113 -2.22 -16.07 -2.63
CA GLU A 113 -2.43 -16.10 -4.08
C GLU A 113 -1.18 -15.62 -4.84
N LEU A 114 -0.56 -14.52 -4.41
CA LEU A 114 0.68 -13.99 -4.97
C LEU A 114 1.82 -15.02 -4.92
N ILE A 115 1.95 -15.75 -3.81
CA ILE A 115 2.95 -16.83 -3.66
C ILE A 115 2.65 -18.02 -4.58
N LYS A 116 1.36 -18.32 -4.83
CA LYS A 116 0.94 -19.46 -5.67
C LYS A 116 1.04 -19.17 -7.17
N LYS A 117 0.84 -17.93 -7.59
CA LYS A 117 0.77 -17.52 -9.01
C LYS A 117 1.60 -16.25 -9.30
N PRO A 118 2.88 -16.19 -8.92
CA PRO A 118 3.66 -14.96 -9.04
C PRO A 118 3.78 -14.46 -10.49
N GLU A 119 3.87 -15.37 -11.47
CA GLU A 119 3.97 -15.03 -12.88
C GLU A 119 2.70 -14.37 -13.42
N TYR A 120 1.52 -14.80 -12.95
CA TYR A 120 0.24 -14.20 -13.35
C TYR A 120 0.17 -12.72 -12.94
N TYR A 121 0.72 -12.39 -11.77
CA TYR A 121 0.77 -11.03 -11.24
C TYR A 121 2.03 -10.26 -11.66
N SER A 122 2.89 -10.85 -12.47
CA SER A 122 4.16 -10.24 -12.91
C SER A 122 5.07 -9.80 -11.74
N ILE A 123 5.16 -10.63 -10.70
CA ILE A 123 6.05 -10.42 -9.55
C ILE A 123 7.04 -11.57 -9.39
N GLU A 124 8.13 -11.35 -8.66
CA GLU A 124 8.95 -12.44 -8.14
C GLU A 124 8.29 -13.04 -6.89
N LYS A 125 8.33 -14.37 -6.75
CA LYS A 125 7.69 -15.08 -5.65
C LYS A 125 8.23 -14.64 -4.29
N GLU A 126 9.53 -14.41 -4.24
CA GLU A 126 10.31 -14.02 -3.07
C GLU A 126 9.85 -12.65 -2.53
N TRP A 127 9.22 -11.81 -3.35
CA TRP A 127 8.68 -10.53 -2.91
C TRP A 127 7.44 -10.67 -2.02
N ALA A 128 6.72 -11.79 -2.10
CA ALA A 128 5.54 -12.08 -1.29
C ALA A 128 5.83 -13.09 -0.16
N GLU A 129 6.94 -13.84 -0.24
CA GLU A 129 7.33 -14.84 0.76
C GLU A 129 7.97 -14.22 2.01
N PHE A 130 7.13 -13.68 2.90
CA PHE A 130 7.54 -13.20 4.22
C PHE A 130 7.10 -14.14 5.35
N LYS A 131 7.90 -14.18 6.42
CA LYS A 131 7.49 -14.81 7.68
C LYS A 131 6.39 -13.96 8.32
N ILE A 132 5.15 -14.45 8.29
CA ILE A 132 4.03 -13.83 8.99
C ILE A 132 4.22 -14.01 10.51
N ILE A 133 4.34 -12.90 11.22
CA ILE A 133 4.49 -12.88 12.68
C ILE A 133 3.15 -12.58 13.37
N PRO A 134 2.88 -13.17 14.54
CA PRO A 134 1.72 -12.78 15.33
C PRO A 134 1.92 -11.37 15.92
N VAL A 135 0.95 -10.49 15.71
CA VAL A 135 0.95 -9.11 16.26
C VAL A 135 -0.14 -8.95 17.31
N ILE A 136 -1.32 -9.51 17.07
CA ILE A 136 -2.46 -9.46 18.00
C ILE A 136 -2.83 -10.89 18.41
N GLU A 137 -3.11 -11.09 19.70
CA GLU A 137 -3.71 -12.31 20.22
C GLU A 137 -5.17 -12.03 20.62
N THR A 138 -6.10 -12.80 20.07
CA THR A 138 -7.52 -12.73 20.45
C THR A 138 -7.91 -13.90 21.37
N PRO A 139 -8.90 -13.77 22.27
CA PRO A 139 -9.33 -14.88 23.12
C PRO A 139 -9.81 -16.10 22.32
N THR A 140 -10.58 -15.87 21.24
CA THR A 140 -11.18 -16.92 20.41
C THR A 140 -10.17 -17.54 19.44
N TYR A 141 -9.44 -16.70 18.70
CA TYR A 141 -8.60 -17.14 17.60
C TYR A 141 -7.11 -17.11 17.93
N ARG A 142 -6.71 -16.72 19.14
CA ARG A 142 -5.29 -16.66 19.55
C ARG A 142 -4.46 -15.85 18.55
N ASN A 143 -3.26 -16.34 18.24
CA ASN A 143 -2.36 -15.78 17.25
C ASN A 143 -2.78 -16.12 15.81
N LEU A 144 -2.41 -15.23 14.88
CA LEU A 144 -2.65 -15.37 13.44
C LEU A 144 -4.15 -15.52 13.13
N THR A 145 -4.94 -14.57 13.63
CA THR A 145 -6.41 -14.58 13.52
C THR A 145 -6.85 -14.64 12.07
N ALA A 146 -6.21 -13.88 11.18
CA ALA A 146 -6.54 -13.85 9.76
C ALA A 146 -6.60 -15.24 9.15
N LYS A 147 -5.54 -16.05 9.33
CA LYS A 147 -5.42 -17.42 8.82
C LYS A 147 -6.58 -18.34 9.24
N LYS A 148 -7.21 -18.08 10.39
CA LYS A 148 -8.28 -18.93 10.93
C LYS A 148 -9.66 -18.57 10.40
N LEU A 149 -9.80 -17.45 9.69
CA LEU A 149 -11.07 -16.93 9.18
C LEU A 149 -11.27 -17.20 7.68
N ILE A 150 -10.41 -18.01 7.07
CA ILE A 150 -10.32 -18.26 5.62
C ILE A 150 -10.47 -19.75 5.34
#